data_AF-A0A3N4HUQ0-F1
#
_entry.id   AF-A0A3N4HUQ0-F1
#
_cell.length_a   1.000
_cell.length_b   1.000
_cell.length_c   1.000
_cell.angle_alpha   90.00
_cell.angle_beta   90.00
_cell.angle_gamma   90.00
#
_symmetry.space_group_name_H-M   'P 1'
#
loop_
_entity.id
_entity.type
_entity.pdbx_description
1 polymer ?
#
loop_
_entity_poly.entity_id
_entity_poly.type
_entity_poly.pdbx_seq_one_letter_code
_entity_poly.pdbx_strand_id
1 'polypeptide(L)'
;MERLIQTSIIDNDSETAKSYRYCHIIPLLAKNEKFLELFDPVASQGRVSYSLVNHYVTLELDLLKDALVLTDAQRSSLTMRSCFEVPLLHPQAQRLHLRELQGHLIENLPFRFYDCPDKTCLLSTEPHMVRLRKLVRETKEANNRRLDAEYREIAAERERRNMRRETRWKARMCYCAWTLSLHEFVVDFLRGSATSTKQNWFDSAASLAVVVFKEYSNHAAFRTAIGAVEDGYEVLDIDCDITDACALFNWEDDKRPGEVFGEIMFHLYGSERDGRLPCEDCAARPTVMAMADGFAERLKQRADIHFNRPLDSKEERDVREMRKVCYNSTFRRHIEPEGCYDSSEYRLDMFFDRNHEKFDKAESATDVKKWVAEAGKALAYEMCFTAAGRAYDESFPESYLETLQYEGKKFLHGKCVDKLWDRRVAPEVFLRGFAEHLGDGSVRELENAEYDRIAARWLSVIRRRLEIWDALQNDSFAGDVMKENLELSNTLQSGAGTKEESSRSSGSKLSRKRGSEVDPLSDIVDGAVLKKPRNTSDSNE
;
A
#
# COMPACT_ATOMS: atom_id res chain seq x y z
N MET A 1 -18.11 -43.00 -31.46
CA MET A 1 -18.27 -42.67 -30.03
C MET A 1 -18.19 -43.95 -29.19
N GLU A 2 -19.07 -44.93 -29.42
CA GLU A 2 -19.09 -46.22 -28.69
C GLU A 2 -17.73 -46.96 -28.64
N ARG A 3 -16.97 -47.03 -29.75
CA ARG A 3 -15.64 -47.70 -29.77
C ARG A 3 -14.52 -46.99 -28.98
N LEU A 4 -14.58 -45.66 -28.86
CA LEU A 4 -13.61 -44.87 -28.10
C LEU A 4 -13.93 -44.90 -26.59
N ILE A 5 -15.21 -45.03 -26.25
CA ILE A 5 -15.70 -45.14 -24.88
C ILE A 5 -15.40 -46.54 -24.31
N GLN A 6 -15.48 -47.59 -25.12
CA GLN A 6 -15.23 -48.98 -24.67
C GLN A 6 -13.77 -49.28 -24.30
N THR A 7 -12.80 -48.50 -24.77
CA THR A 7 -11.37 -48.75 -24.50
C THR A 7 -10.85 -48.02 -23.25
N SER A 8 -11.52 -46.97 -22.77
CA SER A 8 -11.11 -46.21 -21.58
C SER A 8 -11.84 -46.59 -20.28
N ILE A 9 -12.89 -47.42 -20.36
CA ILE A 9 -13.79 -47.75 -19.22
C ILE A 9 -13.34 -48.99 -18.43
N ILE A 10 -12.34 -49.75 -18.92
CA ILE A 10 -12.01 -51.06 -18.34
C ILE A 10 -11.17 -50.97 -17.04
N ASP A 11 -10.61 -49.80 -16.69
CA ASP A 11 -9.92 -49.59 -15.41
C ASP A 11 -10.82 -48.86 -14.39
N ASN A 12 -11.18 -49.59 -13.34
CA ASN A 12 -12.30 -49.35 -12.40
C ASN A 12 -12.12 -48.23 -11.36
N ASP A 13 -11.22 -47.27 -11.53
CA ASP A 13 -11.04 -46.18 -10.55
C ASP A 13 -11.99 -45.00 -10.84
N SER A 14 -12.88 -44.70 -9.88
CA SER A 14 -13.84 -43.58 -10.02
C SER A 14 -13.19 -42.18 -10.12
N GLU A 15 -11.88 -42.08 -9.85
CA GLU A 15 -11.09 -40.86 -10.00
C GLU A 15 -10.63 -40.64 -11.46
N THR A 16 -10.26 -41.68 -12.21
CA THR A 16 -9.83 -41.54 -13.61
C THR A 16 -10.98 -41.07 -14.50
N ALA A 17 -12.21 -41.56 -14.30
CA ALA A 17 -13.39 -41.09 -15.05
C ALA A 17 -13.73 -39.60 -14.82
N LYS A 18 -13.32 -39.01 -13.69
CA LYS A 18 -13.50 -37.57 -13.42
C LYS A 18 -12.50 -36.72 -14.20
N SER A 19 -11.33 -37.29 -14.46
CA SER A 19 -10.14 -36.63 -14.99
C SER A 19 -10.21 -36.38 -16.52
N TYR A 20 -10.85 -37.24 -17.32
CA TYR A 20 -10.76 -37.17 -18.79
C TYR A 20 -11.86 -36.40 -19.55
N ARG A 21 -12.80 -35.73 -18.88
CA ARG A 21 -14.03 -35.21 -19.56
C ARG A 21 -13.74 -34.23 -20.69
N TYR A 22 -12.88 -33.24 -20.45
CA TYR A 22 -12.47 -32.30 -21.51
C TYR A 22 -11.65 -32.98 -22.60
N CYS A 23 -10.82 -33.97 -22.23
CA CYS A 23 -10.04 -34.73 -23.21
C CYS A 23 -10.91 -35.47 -24.23
N HIS A 24 -12.12 -35.88 -23.84
CA HIS A 24 -13.06 -36.56 -24.72
C HIS A 24 -13.86 -35.61 -25.62
N ILE A 25 -14.33 -34.47 -25.11
CA ILE A 25 -15.18 -33.55 -25.89
C ILE A 25 -14.38 -32.63 -26.82
N ILE A 26 -13.14 -32.28 -26.46
CA ILE A 26 -12.34 -31.33 -27.24
C ILE A 26 -12.14 -31.78 -28.70
N PRO A 27 -11.81 -33.05 -28.99
CA PRO A 27 -11.74 -33.53 -30.38
C PRO A 27 -13.08 -33.46 -31.14
N LEU A 28 -14.22 -33.53 -30.43
CA LEU A 28 -15.55 -33.38 -31.04
C LEU A 28 -15.82 -31.91 -31.37
N LEU A 29 -15.58 -31.02 -30.40
CA LEU A 29 -15.66 -29.57 -30.58
C LEU A 29 -14.77 -29.08 -31.72
N ALA A 30 -13.55 -29.62 -31.82
CA ALA A 30 -12.60 -29.29 -32.88
C ALA A 30 -13.08 -29.67 -34.29
N LYS A 31 -14.07 -30.56 -34.44
CA LYS A 31 -14.69 -30.93 -35.71
C LYS A 31 -15.93 -30.10 -36.04
N ASN A 32 -16.42 -29.30 -35.10
CA ASN A 32 -17.60 -28.47 -35.28
C ASN A 32 -17.21 -27.08 -35.83
N GLU A 33 -17.45 -26.83 -37.12
CA GLU A 33 -17.08 -25.57 -37.76
C GLU A 33 -17.72 -24.35 -37.09
N LYS A 34 -18.98 -24.44 -36.62
CA LYS A 34 -19.64 -23.34 -35.90
C LYS A 34 -18.97 -23.01 -34.57
N PHE A 35 -18.38 -24.01 -33.93
CA PHE A 35 -17.58 -23.80 -32.71
C PHE A 35 -16.23 -23.15 -33.05
N LEU A 36 -15.58 -23.57 -34.13
CA LEU A 36 -14.31 -22.98 -34.59
C LEU A 36 -14.48 -21.50 -34.99
N GLU A 37 -15.60 -21.13 -35.61
CA GLU A 37 -15.94 -19.75 -35.98
C GLU A 37 -15.97 -18.80 -34.78
N LEU A 38 -16.23 -19.29 -33.56
CA LEU A 38 -16.17 -18.48 -32.33
C LEU A 38 -14.76 -17.99 -32.00
N PHE A 39 -13.73 -18.63 -32.56
CA PHE A 39 -12.32 -18.31 -32.37
C PHE A 39 -11.66 -17.75 -33.63
N ASP A 40 -12.44 -17.35 -34.63
CA ASP A 40 -11.90 -16.62 -35.77
C ASP A 40 -11.59 -15.16 -35.34
N PRO A 41 -10.33 -14.72 -35.33
CA PRO A 41 -9.97 -13.36 -34.90
C PRO A 41 -10.61 -12.26 -35.76
N VAL A 42 -10.88 -12.53 -37.03
CA VAL A 42 -11.46 -11.57 -37.98
C VAL A 42 -12.95 -11.41 -37.72
N ALA A 43 -13.68 -12.53 -37.66
CA ALA A 43 -15.12 -12.52 -37.40
C ALA A 43 -15.46 -11.99 -36.00
N SER A 44 -14.63 -12.34 -35.01
CA SER A 44 -14.86 -11.99 -33.61
C SER A 44 -14.32 -10.62 -33.21
N GLN A 45 -13.58 -9.92 -34.08
CA GLN A 45 -12.83 -8.71 -33.74
C GLN A 45 -11.96 -8.89 -32.48
N GLY A 46 -11.43 -10.10 -32.27
CA GLY A 46 -10.67 -10.47 -31.08
C GLY A 46 -11.49 -10.65 -29.79
N ARG A 47 -12.82 -10.80 -29.88
CA ARG A 47 -13.72 -11.01 -28.73
C ARG A 47 -14.43 -12.36 -28.81
N VAL A 48 -14.10 -13.27 -27.90
CA VAL A 48 -14.81 -14.56 -27.78
C VAL A 48 -16.09 -14.39 -26.98
N SER A 49 -17.21 -14.85 -27.53
CA SER A 49 -18.46 -14.95 -26.79
C SER A 49 -18.40 -16.10 -25.79
N TYR A 50 -18.13 -15.79 -24.52
CA TYR A 50 -18.08 -16.77 -23.44
C TYR A 50 -19.37 -17.58 -23.34
N SER A 51 -20.54 -16.94 -23.49
CA SER A 51 -21.83 -17.61 -23.43
C SER A 51 -21.99 -18.67 -24.52
N LEU A 52 -21.55 -18.37 -25.74
CA LEU A 52 -21.60 -19.33 -26.85
C LEU A 52 -20.58 -20.45 -26.67
N VAL A 53 -19.35 -20.16 -26.24
CA VAL A 53 -18.36 -21.21 -25.93
C VAL A 53 -18.88 -22.15 -24.86
N ASN A 54 -19.43 -21.60 -23.77
CA ASN A 54 -20.03 -22.41 -22.71
C ASN A 54 -21.17 -23.26 -23.25
N HIS A 55 -22.07 -22.68 -24.05
CA HIS A 55 -23.19 -23.43 -24.63
C HIS A 55 -22.72 -24.66 -25.41
N TYR A 56 -21.75 -24.52 -26.31
CA TYR A 56 -21.22 -25.66 -27.07
C TYR A 56 -20.50 -26.68 -26.18
N VAL A 57 -19.71 -26.23 -25.21
CA VAL A 57 -19.00 -27.14 -24.28
C VAL A 57 -20.00 -27.90 -23.40
N THR A 58 -21.00 -27.22 -22.84
CA THR A 58 -22.05 -27.84 -22.05
C THR A 58 -22.86 -28.85 -22.87
N LEU A 59 -23.21 -28.52 -24.12
CA LEU A 59 -23.91 -29.43 -25.02
C LEU A 59 -23.14 -30.75 -25.23
N GLU A 60 -21.85 -30.67 -25.53
CA GLU A 60 -21.01 -31.87 -25.70
C GLU A 60 -20.78 -32.63 -24.39
N LEU A 61 -20.70 -31.92 -23.27
CA LEU A 61 -20.62 -32.51 -21.93
C LEU A 61 -21.89 -33.30 -21.61
N ASP A 62 -23.07 -32.74 -21.88
CA ASP A 62 -24.36 -33.41 -21.65
C ASP A 62 -24.51 -34.64 -22.55
N LEU A 63 -24.14 -34.56 -23.83
CA LEU A 63 -24.12 -35.72 -24.71
C LEU A 63 -23.16 -36.82 -24.23
N LEU A 64 -21.98 -36.44 -23.74
CA LEU A 64 -21.04 -37.40 -23.14
C LEU A 64 -21.64 -38.04 -21.89
N LYS A 65 -22.30 -37.26 -21.03
CA LYS A 65 -22.96 -37.75 -19.81
C LYS A 65 -24.05 -38.78 -20.15
N ASP A 66 -24.86 -38.51 -21.19
CA ASP A 66 -25.92 -39.43 -21.64
C ASP A 66 -25.36 -40.70 -22.27
N ALA A 67 -24.19 -40.63 -22.93
CA ALA A 67 -23.53 -41.78 -23.52
C ALA A 67 -22.78 -42.67 -22.51
N LEU A 68 -22.46 -42.15 -21.32
CA LEU A 68 -21.76 -42.90 -20.27
C LEU A 68 -22.75 -43.79 -19.50
N VAL A 69 -22.55 -45.11 -19.56
CA VAL A 69 -23.28 -46.07 -18.73
C VAL A 69 -22.72 -46.01 -17.30
N LEU A 70 -23.27 -45.13 -16.47
CA LEU A 70 -22.86 -44.91 -15.09
C LEU A 70 -23.79 -45.63 -14.11
N THR A 71 -23.22 -46.27 -13.10
CA THR A 71 -23.99 -46.77 -11.94
C THR A 71 -24.56 -45.60 -11.11
N ASP A 72 -25.62 -45.83 -10.33
CA ASP A 72 -26.25 -44.78 -9.52
C ASP A 72 -25.30 -44.15 -8.49
N ALA A 73 -24.35 -44.94 -7.96
CA ALA A 73 -23.30 -44.46 -7.07
C ALA A 73 -22.30 -43.55 -7.79
N GLN A 74 -21.89 -43.89 -9.02
CA GLN A 74 -21.03 -43.04 -9.85
C GLN A 74 -21.75 -41.76 -10.28
N ARG A 75 -23.04 -41.85 -10.62
CA ARG A 75 -23.89 -40.71 -10.96
C ARG A 75 -23.97 -39.70 -9.80
N SER A 76 -24.15 -40.19 -8.58
CA SER A 76 -24.20 -39.37 -7.36
C SER A 76 -22.84 -38.75 -6.98
N SER A 77 -21.72 -39.45 -7.27
CA SER A 77 -20.37 -38.91 -7.05
C SER A 77 -19.97 -37.86 -8.10
N LEU A 78 -20.58 -37.94 -9.30
CA LEU A 78 -20.37 -37.01 -10.40
C LEU A 78 -21.08 -35.66 -10.17
N THR A 79 -22.32 -35.67 -9.67
CA THR A 79 -23.08 -34.44 -9.40
C THR A 79 -22.42 -33.56 -8.33
N MET A 80 -21.93 -34.13 -7.22
CA MET A 80 -21.40 -33.38 -6.06
C MET A 80 -20.14 -32.52 -6.27
N ARG A 81 -19.43 -32.63 -7.41
CA ARG A 81 -18.17 -31.88 -7.67
C ARG A 81 -18.05 -31.33 -9.10
N SER A 82 -19.09 -31.46 -9.93
CA SER A 82 -18.89 -31.32 -11.38
C SER A 82 -19.20 -29.95 -11.95
N CYS A 83 -18.42 -29.62 -12.98
CA CYS A 83 -18.73 -28.61 -13.98
C CYS A 83 -20.08 -28.81 -14.71
N PHE A 84 -20.85 -29.89 -14.43
CA PHE A 84 -22.17 -30.14 -15.01
C PHE A 84 -23.30 -29.40 -14.29
N GLU A 85 -23.11 -28.98 -13.04
CA GLU A 85 -24.18 -28.38 -12.22
C GLU A 85 -23.88 -26.96 -11.75
N VAL A 86 -22.77 -26.36 -12.19
CA VAL A 86 -22.50 -24.96 -11.85
C VAL A 86 -23.60 -24.12 -12.50
N PRO A 87 -24.44 -23.41 -11.72
CA PRO A 87 -25.54 -22.65 -12.29
C PRO A 87 -24.99 -21.65 -13.32
N LEU A 88 -25.45 -21.74 -14.57
CA LEU A 88 -25.07 -20.85 -15.68
C LEU A 88 -25.29 -19.35 -15.37
N LEU A 89 -26.02 -19.06 -14.29
CA LEU A 89 -26.31 -17.73 -13.77
C LEU A 89 -25.15 -17.12 -12.96
N HIS A 90 -24.15 -17.89 -12.50
CA HIS A 90 -23.03 -17.32 -11.76
C HIS A 90 -21.96 -16.75 -12.73
N PRO A 91 -21.62 -15.45 -12.69
CA PRO A 91 -20.68 -14.83 -13.64
C PRO A 91 -19.29 -15.48 -13.68
N GLN A 92 -18.85 -16.08 -12.57
CA GLN A 92 -17.60 -16.81 -12.51
C GLN A 92 -17.69 -18.19 -13.18
N ALA A 93 -18.87 -18.82 -13.19
CA ALA A 93 -19.10 -20.09 -13.87
C ALA A 93 -18.94 -19.95 -15.39
N GLN A 94 -19.35 -18.80 -15.93
CA GLN A 94 -19.28 -18.50 -17.36
C GLN A 94 -17.86 -18.41 -17.91
N ARG A 95 -16.83 -18.34 -17.05
CA ARG A 95 -15.42 -18.29 -17.49
C ARG A 95 -14.71 -19.64 -17.35
N LEU A 96 -15.34 -20.64 -16.73
CA LEU A 96 -14.71 -21.91 -16.44
C LEU A 96 -14.41 -22.68 -17.74
N HIS A 97 -15.41 -22.97 -18.58
CA HIS A 97 -15.20 -23.83 -19.76
C HIS A 97 -14.16 -23.30 -20.75
N LEU A 98 -14.15 -21.98 -21.02
CA LEU A 98 -13.12 -21.41 -21.90
C LEU A 98 -11.72 -21.53 -21.26
N ARG A 99 -11.61 -21.34 -19.94
CA ARG A 99 -10.35 -21.49 -19.21
C ARG A 99 -9.87 -22.95 -19.24
N GLU A 100 -10.76 -23.91 -19.00
CA GLU A 100 -10.46 -25.35 -19.11
C GLU A 100 -9.97 -25.71 -20.51
N LEU A 101 -10.70 -25.25 -21.54
CA LEU A 101 -10.33 -25.46 -22.94
C LEU A 101 -8.94 -24.89 -23.25
N GLN A 102 -8.63 -23.68 -22.78
CA GLN A 102 -7.32 -23.07 -22.95
C GLN A 102 -6.23 -23.85 -22.21
N GLY A 103 -6.50 -24.31 -20.99
CA GLY A 103 -5.61 -25.16 -20.21
C GLY A 103 -5.23 -26.45 -20.95
N HIS A 104 -6.19 -27.12 -21.57
CA HIS A 104 -5.94 -28.34 -22.34
C HIS A 104 -5.23 -28.11 -23.68
N LEU A 105 -5.42 -26.96 -24.32
CA LEU A 105 -4.99 -26.72 -25.70
C LEU A 105 -3.70 -25.92 -25.85
N ILE A 106 -3.41 -24.98 -24.95
CA ILE A 106 -2.34 -24.01 -25.16
C ILE A 106 -1.47 -23.76 -23.93
N GLU A 107 -1.95 -24.04 -22.72
CA GLU A 107 -1.18 -23.78 -21.50
C GLU A 107 -0.56 -25.07 -20.96
N ASN A 108 0.75 -25.07 -20.72
CA ASN A 108 1.41 -26.13 -19.96
C ASN A 108 1.35 -25.77 -18.47
N LEU A 109 0.15 -25.57 -17.93
CA LEU A 109 -0.01 -25.18 -16.54
C LEU A 109 0.47 -26.33 -15.63
N PRO A 110 1.38 -26.08 -14.67
CA PRO A 110 1.81 -27.10 -13.70
C PRO A 110 0.74 -27.40 -12.63
N PHE A 111 -0.49 -26.92 -12.80
CA PHE A 111 -1.56 -27.06 -11.83
C PHE A 111 -2.17 -28.46 -11.90
N ARG A 112 -2.09 -29.19 -10.78
CA ARG A 112 -2.66 -30.53 -10.52
C ARG A 112 -4.21 -30.62 -10.61
N PHE A 113 -4.89 -29.59 -11.09
CA PHE A 113 -6.36 -29.52 -11.14
C PHE A 113 -6.92 -29.70 -12.55
N TYR A 114 -6.07 -29.68 -13.59
CA TYR A 114 -6.47 -29.84 -14.98
C TYR A 114 -5.98 -31.18 -15.48
N ASP A 115 -6.85 -32.16 -15.36
CA ASP A 115 -6.55 -33.55 -15.67
C ASP A 115 -6.49 -33.77 -17.19
N CYS A 116 -5.36 -33.41 -17.79
CA CYS A 116 -4.93 -33.97 -19.07
C CYS A 116 -3.66 -34.80 -18.81
N PRO A 117 -3.78 -36.01 -18.22
CA PRO A 117 -2.63 -36.75 -17.68
C PRO A 117 -1.53 -36.96 -18.73
N ASP A 118 -1.94 -37.28 -19.96
CA ASP A 118 -1.03 -37.54 -21.07
C ASP A 118 -0.84 -36.35 -22.02
N LYS A 119 -1.43 -35.19 -21.68
CA LYS A 119 -1.43 -34.00 -22.54
C LYS A 119 -1.94 -34.28 -23.96
N THR A 120 -2.83 -35.26 -24.12
CA THR A 120 -3.33 -35.73 -25.43
C THR A 120 -3.93 -34.60 -26.25
N CYS A 121 -4.68 -33.68 -25.63
CA CYS A 121 -5.24 -32.52 -26.33
C CYS A 121 -4.17 -31.57 -26.87
N LEU A 122 -3.12 -31.34 -26.08
CA LEU A 122 -2.01 -30.45 -26.42
C LEU A 122 -1.11 -31.06 -27.50
N LEU A 123 -0.85 -32.37 -27.40
CA LEU A 123 0.10 -33.11 -28.25
C LEU A 123 -0.52 -33.73 -29.51
N SER A 124 -1.85 -33.82 -29.61
CA SER A 124 -2.53 -34.42 -30.78
C SER A 124 -2.12 -33.76 -32.09
N THR A 125 -1.69 -34.53 -33.07
CA THR A 125 -1.29 -34.05 -34.41
C THR A 125 -2.43 -34.05 -35.42
N GLU A 126 -3.66 -34.37 -34.99
CA GLU A 126 -4.81 -34.41 -35.90
C GLU A 126 -5.12 -33.02 -36.49
N PRO A 127 -5.43 -32.89 -37.79
CA PRO A 127 -5.55 -31.57 -38.44
C PRO A 127 -6.55 -30.61 -37.79
N HIS A 128 -7.69 -31.12 -37.33
CA HIS A 128 -8.74 -30.32 -36.69
C HIS A 128 -8.33 -29.87 -35.28
N MET A 129 -7.59 -30.71 -34.53
CA MET A 129 -7.00 -30.34 -33.25
C MET A 129 -5.92 -29.27 -33.39
N VAL A 130 -5.04 -29.40 -34.39
CA VAL A 130 -4.03 -28.39 -34.73
C VAL A 130 -4.70 -27.05 -35.07
N ARG A 131 -5.78 -27.08 -35.87
CA ARG A 131 -6.56 -25.90 -36.25
C ARG A 131 -7.19 -25.24 -35.02
N LEU A 132 -7.88 -25.99 -34.16
CA LEU A 132 -8.48 -25.44 -32.94
C LEU A 132 -7.42 -24.81 -32.03
N ARG A 133 -6.29 -25.49 -31.78
CA ARG A 133 -5.20 -24.92 -30.97
C ARG A 133 -4.67 -23.61 -31.54
N LYS A 134 -4.50 -23.54 -32.87
CA LYS A 134 -4.05 -22.32 -33.55
C LYS A 134 -5.05 -21.18 -33.33
N LEU A 135 -6.34 -21.40 -33.61
CA LEU A 135 -7.39 -20.39 -33.45
C LEU A 135 -7.53 -19.91 -32.00
N VAL A 136 -7.53 -20.84 -31.04
CA VAL A 136 -7.60 -20.51 -29.61
C VAL A 136 -6.39 -19.68 -29.17
N ARG A 137 -5.17 -20.01 -29.67
CA ARG A 137 -3.96 -19.24 -29.39
C ARG A 137 -4.03 -17.83 -29.97
N GLU A 138 -4.32 -17.71 -31.27
CA GLU A 138 -4.39 -16.42 -31.97
C GLU A 138 -5.44 -15.50 -31.33
N THR A 139 -6.59 -16.07 -30.97
CA THR A 139 -7.65 -15.33 -30.29
C THR A 139 -7.26 -14.90 -28.87
N LYS A 140 -6.58 -15.76 -28.10
CA LYS A 140 -6.07 -15.39 -26.78
C LYS A 140 -5.05 -14.26 -26.88
N GLU A 141 -4.13 -14.33 -27.84
CA GLU A 141 -3.14 -13.27 -28.08
C GLU A 141 -3.82 -11.96 -28.52
N ALA A 142 -4.83 -12.01 -29.38
CA ALA A 142 -5.61 -10.84 -29.79
C ALA A 142 -6.35 -10.21 -28.61
N ASN A 143 -6.98 -11.02 -27.77
CA ASN A 143 -7.67 -10.55 -26.57
C ASN A 143 -6.69 -9.94 -25.55
N ASN A 144 -5.52 -10.55 -25.34
CA ASN A 144 -4.48 -9.99 -24.47
C ASN A 144 -3.99 -8.64 -24.98
N ARG A 145 -3.68 -8.51 -26.29
CA ARG A 145 -3.29 -7.22 -26.88
C ARG A 145 -4.36 -6.14 -26.70
N ARG A 146 -5.64 -6.51 -26.85
CA ARG A 146 -6.76 -5.59 -26.62
C ARG A 146 -6.85 -5.18 -25.15
N LEU A 147 -6.81 -6.13 -24.22
CA LEU A 147 -6.86 -5.85 -22.78
C LEU A 147 -5.67 -4.97 -22.36
N ASP A 148 -4.46 -5.23 -22.86
CA ASP A 148 -3.29 -4.39 -22.59
C ASP A 148 -3.45 -2.96 -23.14
N ALA A 149 -4.13 -2.80 -24.28
CA ALA A 149 -4.48 -1.47 -24.81
C ALA A 149 -5.52 -0.77 -23.93
N GLU A 150 -6.61 -1.46 -23.57
CA GLU A 150 -7.68 -0.94 -22.70
C GLU A 150 -7.13 -0.58 -21.30
N TYR A 151 -6.27 -1.41 -20.71
CA TYR A 151 -5.63 -1.11 -19.41
C TYR A 151 -4.71 0.11 -19.50
N ARG A 152 -3.96 0.27 -20.60
CA ARG A 152 -3.13 1.46 -20.81
C ARG A 152 -3.99 2.72 -20.99
N GLU A 153 -5.10 2.63 -21.71
CA GLU A 153 -6.03 3.75 -21.88
C GLU A 153 -6.67 4.14 -20.55
N ILE A 154 -7.16 3.17 -19.77
CA ILE A 154 -7.71 3.40 -18.43
C ILE A 154 -6.65 3.99 -17.49
N ALA A 155 -5.41 3.50 -17.53
CA ALA A 155 -4.32 4.05 -16.73
C ALA A 155 -4.01 5.51 -17.11
N ALA A 156 -3.91 5.80 -18.42
CA ALA A 156 -3.68 7.15 -18.92
C ALA A 156 -4.84 8.12 -18.58
N GLU A 157 -6.09 7.64 -18.64
CA GLU A 157 -7.26 8.42 -18.23
C GLU A 157 -7.26 8.68 -16.71
N ARG A 158 -6.93 7.68 -15.88
CA ARG A 158 -6.76 7.85 -14.44
C ARG A 158 -5.67 8.86 -14.11
N GLU A 159 -4.54 8.80 -14.82
CA GLU A 159 -3.45 9.75 -14.64
C GLU A 159 -3.88 11.17 -15.00
N ARG A 160 -4.55 11.37 -16.15
CA ARG A 160 -5.13 12.66 -16.54
C ARG A 160 -6.12 13.20 -15.51
N ARG A 161 -7.00 12.35 -14.98
CA ARG A 161 -7.94 12.72 -13.91
C ARG A 161 -7.22 13.11 -12.62
N ASN A 162 -6.17 12.36 -12.23
CA ASN A 162 -5.37 12.66 -11.06
C ASN A 162 -4.63 14.00 -11.20
N MET A 163 -4.00 14.28 -12.35
CA MET A 163 -3.36 15.58 -12.60
C MET A 163 -4.36 16.74 -12.52
N ARG A 164 -5.56 16.58 -13.09
CA ARG A 164 -6.63 17.60 -12.98
C ARG A 164 -7.09 17.80 -11.54
N ARG A 165 -7.23 16.72 -10.76
CA ARG A 165 -7.58 16.79 -9.33
C ARG A 165 -6.49 17.49 -8.53
N GLU A 166 -5.23 17.15 -8.75
CA GLU A 166 -4.08 17.75 -8.08
C GLU A 166 -3.93 19.24 -8.41
N THR A 167 -4.14 19.62 -9.68
CA THR A 167 -4.11 21.02 -10.10
C THR A 167 -5.22 21.84 -9.41
N ARG A 168 -6.46 21.31 -9.40
CA ARG A 168 -7.59 21.94 -8.70
C ARG A 168 -7.34 22.03 -7.19
N TRP A 169 -6.77 20.97 -6.61
CA TRP A 169 -6.40 20.92 -5.21
C TRP A 169 -5.36 21.97 -4.85
N LYS A 170 -4.27 22.06 -5.61
CA LYS A 170 -3.23 23.07 -5.44
C LYS A 170 -3.82 24.47 -5.49
N ALA A 171 -4.63 24.79 -6.51
CA ALA A 171 -5.27 26.11 -6.64
C ALA A 171 -6.16 26.46 -5.44
N ARG A 172 -6.90 25.48 -4.92
CA ARG A 172 -7.72 25.65 -3.71
C ARG A 172 -6.87 25.92 -2.48
N MET A 173 -5.80 25.15 -2.27
CA MET A 173 -4.88 25.37 -1.14
C MET A 173 -4.20 26.74 -1.21
N CYS A 174 -3.78 27.17 -2.40
CA CYS A 174 -3.24 28.52 -2.62
C CYS A 174 -4.24 29.61 -2.22
N TYR A 175 -5.51 29.47 -2.63
CA TYR A 175 -6.57 30.40 -2.25
C TYR A 175 -6.77 30.42 -0.74
N CYS A 176 -6.88 29.27 -0.09
CA CYS A 176 -7.06 29.20 1.35
C CYS A 176 -5.89 29.85 2.10
N ALA A 177 -4.65 29.51 1.73
CA ALA A 177 -3.47 30.10 2.33
C ALA A 177 -3.44 31.62 2.16
N TRP A 178 -3.78 32.12 0.97
CA TRP A 178 -3.82 33.56 0.71
C TRP A 178 -4.90 34.26 1.53
N THR A 179 -6.14 33.78 1.50
CA THR A 179 -7.26 34.39 2.24
C THR A 179 -7.02 34.36 3.75
N LEU A 180 -6.51 33.26 4.30
CA LEU A 180 -6.12 33.18 5.71
C LEU A 180 -5.02 34.19 6.07
N SER A 181 -4.06 34.42 5.16
CA SER A 181 -2.98 35.39 5.39
C SER A 181 -3.44 36.84 5.46
N LEU A 182 -4.63 37.14 4.90
CA LEU A 182 -5.23 38.47 4.94
C LEU A 182 -6.23 38.63 6.08
N HIS A 183 -6.57 37.55 6.78
CA HIS A 183 -7.57 37.59 7.83
C HIS A 183 -6.94 38.12 9.13
N GLU A 184 -7.32 39.33 9.55
CA GLU A 184 -6.76 40.07 10.70
C GLU A 184 -6.68 39.20 11.97
N PHE A 185 -7.75 38.47 12.28
CA PHE A 185 -7.78 37.53 13.41
C PHE A 185 -6.63 36.51 13.39
N VAL A 186 -6.32 35.89 12.25
CA VAL A 186 -5.24 34.89 12.15
C VAL A 186 -3.90 35.57 12.42
N VAL A 187 -3.68 36.73 11.81
CA VAL A 187 -2.43 37.48 11.93
C VAL A 187 -2.19 37.93 13.37
N ASP A 188 -3.20 38.53 14.01
CA ASP A 188 -3.10 38.99 15.41
C ASP A 188 -2.95 37.83 16.39
N PHE A 189 -3.65 36.74 16.13
CA PHE A 189 -3.56 35.55 16.94
C PHE A 189 -2.17 34.89 16.85
N LEU A 190 -1.56 34.83 15.66
CA LEU A 190 -0.19 34.34 15.49
C LEU A 190 0.84 35.20 16.20
N ARG A 191 0.68 36.53 16.16
CA ARG A 191 1.53 37.51 16.87
C ARG A 191 1.46 37.40 18.40
N GLY A 192 0.53 36.62 18.95
CA GLY A 192 0.40 36.44 20.40
C GLY A 192 -0.18 37.66 21.13
N SER A 193 -0.71 38.64 20.40
CA SER A 193 -1.40 39.80 20.97
C SER A 193 -2.79 39.44 21.50
N ALA A 194 -3.39 38.35 21.02
CA ALA A 194 -4.63 37.78 21.56
C ALA A 194 -4.34 36.99 22.87
N THR A 195 -4.24 37.71 23.98
CA THR A 195 -3.79 37.21 25.29
C THR A 195 -4.83 36.44 26.11
N SER A 196 -6.05 36.17 25.61
CA SER A 196 -7.16 35.83 26.51
C SER A 196 -7.92 34.52 26.31
N THR A 197 -7.64 33.69 25.32
CA THR A 197 -8.47 32.49 25.10
C THR A 197 -7.75 31.22 25.54
N LYS A 198 -8.30 30.55 26.55
CA LYS A 198 -8.01 29.15 26.95
C LYS A 198 -8.24 28.12 25.82
N GLN A 199 -8.55 28.59 24.61
CA GLN A 199 -8.95 27.78 23.47
C GLN A 199 -7.72 27.38 22.66
N ASN A 200 -7.67 26.12 22.21
CA ASN A 200 -6.58 25.62 21.39
C ASN A 200 -6.51 26.45 20.10
N TRP A 201 -5.35 27.06 19.85
CA TRP A 201 -5.13 27.96 18.73
C TRP A 201 -5.41 27.28 17.37
N PHE A 202 -5.11 25.98 17.32
CA PHE A 202 -5.30 25.17 16.15
C PHE A 202 -6.78 25.00 15.82
N ASP A 203 -7.66 24.83 16.81
CA ASP A 203 -9.11 24.69 16.58
C ASP A 203 -9.70 25.93 15.90
N SER A 204 -9.27 27.12 16.32
CA SER A 204 -9.73 28.39 15.76
C SER A 204 -9.22 28.58 14.33
N ALA A 205 -7.92 28.35 14.09
CA ALA A 205 -7.33 28.43 12.75
C ALA A 205 -7.97 27.41 11.79
N ALA A 206 -8.18 26.19 12.28
CA ALA A 206 -8.79 25.11 11.55
C ALA A 206 -10.25 25.41 11.18
N SER A 207 -11.02 25.95 12.12
CA SER A 207 -12.42 26.32 11.87
C SER A 207 -12.52 27.41 10.79
N LEU A 208 -11.63 28.41 10.84
CA LEU A 208 -11.59 29.45 9.82
C LEU A 208 -11.15 28.90 8.45
N ALA A 209 -10.18 27.98 8.44
CA ALA A 209 -9.74 27.32 7.20
C ALA A 209 -10.91 26.61 6.50
N VAL A 210 -11.81 25.96 7.24
CA VAL A 210 -13.02 25.35 6.67
C VAL A 210 -13.96 26.38 6.07
N VAL A 211 -14.16 27.53 6.71
CA VAL A 211 -15.01 28.61 6.18
C VAL A 211 -14.45 29.11 4.84
N VAL A 212 -13.16 29.46 4.81
CA VAL A 212 -12.47 29.94 3.61
C VAL A 212 -12.50 28.88 2.49
N PHE A 213 -12.32 27.61 2.85
CA PHE A 213 -12.38 26.51 1.90
C PHE A 213 -13.78 26.36 1.31
N LYS A 214 -14.85 26.45 2.13
CA LYS A 214 -16.24 26.41 1.66
C LYS A 214 -16.56 27.59 0.74
N GLU A 215 -16.08 28.80 1.08
CA GLU A 215 -16.23 29.98 0.22
C GLU A 215 -15.58 29.77 -1.16
N TYR A 216 -14.37 29.20 -1.22
CA TYR A 216 -13.74 28.87 -2.51
C TYR A 216 -14.58 27.90 -3.32
N SER A 217 -15.08 26.83 -2.70
CA SER A 217 -15.92 25.84 -3.37
C SER A 217 -17.17 26.48 -3.96
N ASN A 218 -17.82 27.37 -3.20
CA ASN A 218 -18.99 28.11 -3.67
C ASN A 218 -18.66 29.06 -4.84
N HIS A 219 -17.55 29.80 -4.75
CA HIS A 219 -17.11 30.70 -5.83
C HIS A 219 -16.69 29.96 -7.10
N ALA A 220 -15.98 28.83 -6.97
CA ALA A 220 -15.55 28.01 -8.09
C ALA A 220 -16.74 27.35 -8.80
N ALA A 221 -17.72 26.85 -8.03
CA ALA A 221 -18.97 26.33 -8.57
C ALA A 221 -19.74 27.41 -9.34
N PHE A 222 -19.86 28.61 -8.78
CA PHE A 222 -20.55 29.73 -9.41
C PHE A 222 -19.90 30.14 -10.74
N ARG A 223 -18.55 30.25 -10.80
CA ARG A 223 -17.84 30.58 -12.05
C ARG A 223 -18.00 29.50 -13.11
N THR A 224 -17.99 28.24 -12.72
CA THR A 224 -18.20 27.10 -13.64
C THR A 224 -19.62 27.13 -14.21
N ALA A 225 -20.62 27.44 -13.38
CA ALA A 225 -22.01 27.58 -13.81
C ALA A 225 -22.22 28.75 -14.77
N ILE A 226 -21.53 29.88 -14.58
CA ILE A 226 -21.62 31.04 -15.49
C ILE A 226 -20.88 30.80 -16.80
N GLY A 227 -19.66 30.26 -16.76
CA GLY A 227 -18.88 29.99 -17.99
C GLY A 227 -19.58 29.00 -18.93
N ALA A 228 -20.28 28.01 -18.38
CA ALA A 228 -21.09 27.08 -19.17
C ALA A 228 -22.31 27.74 -19.85
N VAL A 229 -22.80 28.86 -19.32
CA VAL A 229 -23.94 29.61 -19.88
C VAL A 229 -23.48 30.63 -20.92
N GLU A 230 -22.31 31.25 -20.75
CA GLU A 230 -21.83 32.34 -21.62
C GLU A 230 -21.24 31.84 -22.96
N ASP A 231 -20.65 30.65 -23.02
CA ASP A 231 -20.03 30.15 -24.26
C ASP A 231 -21.00 29.46 -25.23
N GLY A 232 -22.31 29.44 -24.95
CA GLY A 232 -23.32 28.90 -25.87
C GLY A 232 -23.14 27.43 -26.23
N TYR A 233 -22.26 26.71 -25.53
CA TYR A 233 -22.21 25.26 -25.59
C TYR A 233 -23.53 24.75 -25.02
N GLU A 234 -24.35 24.14 -25.87
CA GLU A 234 -25.23 23.07 -25.39
C GLU A 234 -24.37 22.23 -24.45
N VAL A 235 -24.88 21.96 -23.25
CA VAL A 235 -24.32 21.01 -22.29
C VAL A 235 -24.38 19.63 -22.98
N LEU A 236 -23.54 19.45 -24.00
CA LEU A 236 -23.31 18.26 -24.77
C LEU A 236 -22.51 17.37 -23.86
N ASP A 237 -23.19 16.66 -22.95
CA ASP A 237 -22.66 15.56 -22.14
C ASP A 237 -21.16 15.66 -21.94
N ILE A 238 -20.70 16.81 -21.45
CA ILE A 238 -19.45 16.84 -20.74
C ILE A 238 -19.88 16.07 -19.52
N ASP A 239 -19.60 14.76 -19.54
CA ASP A 239 -19.28 13.98 -18.37
C ASP A 239 -18.07 14.66 -17.68
N CYS A 240 -18.18 15.95 -17.31
CA CYS A 240 -17.94 16.34 -15.95
C CYS A 240 -18.95 15.52 -15.18
N ASP A 241 -18.56 14.24 -15.00
CA ASP A 241 -19.15 13.23 -14.16
C ASP A 241 -19.90 14.04 -13.12
N ILE A 242 -21.23 14.05 -13.17
CA ILE A 242 -22.01 14.76 -12.15
C ILE A 242 -21.53 14.27 -10.78
N THR A 243 -20.95 13.07 -10.69
CA THR A 243 -20.18 12.56 -9.56
C THR A 243 -18.88 13.31 -9.22
N ASP A 244 -18.14 13.93 -10.12
CA ASP A 244 -16.90 14.71 -9.88
C ASP A 244 -17.22 16.18 -9.51
N ALA A 245 -18.26 16.76 -10.13
CA ALA A 245 -18.83 18.04 -9.70
C ALA A 245 -19.60 17.88 -8.37
N CYS A 246 -20.39 16.82 -8.22
CA CYS A 246 -20.96 16.41 -6.95
C CYS A 246 -19.94 15.74 -6.02
N ALA A 247 -18.69 15.46 -6.39
CA ALA A 247 -17.62 15.12 -5.42
C ALA A 247 -16.95 16.39 -4.90
N LEU A 248 -16.98 17.46 -5.69
CA LEU A 248 -16.72 18.82 -5.25
C LEU A 248 -17.78 19.27 -4.23
N PHE A 249 -19.05 18.89 -4.41
CA PHE A 249 -20.13 19.10 -3.43
C PHE A 249 -20.13 18.04 -2.31
N ASN A 250 -20.05 16.73 -2.55
CA ASN A 250 -19.96 15.63 -1.55
C ASN A 250 -18.65 15.61 -0.72
N TRP A 251 -17.80 16.63 -0.83
CA TRP A 251 -16.87 16.98 0.24
C TRP A 251 -17.63 17.49 1.50
N GLU A 252 -18.90 17.86 1.32
CA GLU A 252 -19.87 18.37 2.30
C GLU A 252 -20.02 17.44 3.51
N ASP A 253 -19.82 18.04 4.68
CA ASP A 253 -20.07 17.58 6.05
C ASP A 253 -19.02 16.74 6.80
N ASP A 254 -18.21 15.90 6.15
CA ASP A 254 -17.37 14.95 6.92
C ASP A 254 -15.91 15.39 7.19
N LYS A 255 -15.36 16.34 6.43
CA LYS A 255 -13.97 16.76 6.60
C LYS A 255 -13.83 17.70 7.79
N ARG A 256 -13.10 17.25 8.82
CA ARG A 256 -12.90 18.04 10.04
C ARG A 256 -12.00 19.24 9.80
N PRO A 257 -12.16 20.29 10.62
CA PRO A 257 -11.29 21.45 10.59
C PRO A 257 -9.80 21.12 10.58
N GLY A 258 -9.33 20.25 11.49
CA GLY A 258 -7.91 19.94 11.62
C GLY A 258 -7.30 19.31 10.37
N GLU A 259 -8.06 18.51 9.64
CA GLU A 259 -7.62 17.89 8.39
C GLU A 259 -7.44 18.93 7.28
N VAL A 260 -8.44 19.78 7.05
CA VAL A 260 -8.35 20.84 6.01
C VAL A 260 -7.17 21.77 6.30
N PHE A 261 -7.00 22.16 7.55
CA PHE A 261 -5.90 23.03 7.92
C PHE A 261 -4.55 22.31 7.86
N GLY A 262 -4.50 21.03 8.21
CA GLY A 262 -3.35 20.16 7.98
C GLY A 262 -2.86 20.14 6.54
N GLU A 263 -3.78 20.02 5.58
CA GLU A 263 -3.48 20.05 4.16
C GLU A 263 -2.94 21.41 3.70
N ILE A 264 -3.46 22.52 4.25
CA ILE A 264 -2.89 23.85 4.01
C ILE A 264 -1.45 23.91 4.54
N MET A 265 -1.19 23.34 5.71
CA MET A 265 0.17 23.30 6.27
C MET A 265 1.10 22.47 5.40
N PHE A 266 0.68 21.30 4.92
CA PHE A 266 1.47 20.52 3.96
C PHE A 266 1.71 21.25 2.64
N HIS A 267 0.74 22.03 2.18
CA HIS A 267 0.91 22.85 1.00
C HIS A 267 1.95 23.96 1.21
N LEU A 268 2.03 24.54 2.41
CA LEU A 268 2.96 25.61 2.76
C LEU A 268 4.38 25.13 3.04
N TYR A 269 4.56 23.99 3.74
CA TYR A 269 5.89 23.49 4.12
C TYR A 269 6.36 22.28 3.31
N GLY A 270 5.51 21.75 2.43
CA GLY A 270 5.73 20.45 1.84
C GLY A 270 5.57 19.31 2.84
N SER A 271 6.05 18.14 2.45
CA SER A 271 6.17 16.96 3.29
C SER A 271 7.42 16.21 2.86
N GLU A 272 8.48 16.28 3.66
CA GLU A 272 9.71 15.48 3.44
C GLU A 272 9.37 13.99 3.29
N ARG A 273 8.38 13.53 4.05
CA ARG A 273 7.93 12.14 4.09
C ARG A 273 7.23 11.68 2.81
N ASP A 274 6.51 12.59 2.15
CA ASP A 274 5.82 12.31 0.89
C ASP A 274 6.63 12.78 -0.33
N GLY A 275 7.82 13.34 -0.13
CA GLY A 275 8.60 14.00 -1.18
C GLY A 275 7.88 15.20 -1.80
N ARG A 276 6.93 15.80 -1.08
CA ARG A 276 6.17 16.96 -1.55
C ARG A 276 6.95 18.22 -1.24
N LEU A 277 7.18 19.04 -2.25
CA LEU A 277 7.80 20.34 -2.09
C LEU A 277 6.76 21.39 -1.63
N PRO A 278 7.19 22.42 -0.89
CA PRO A 278 6.38 23.61 -0.63
C PRO A 278 5.82 24.22 -1.92
N CYS A 279 4.64 24.84 -1.85
CA CYS A 279 4.10 25.54 -3.01
C CYS A 279 4.86 26.85 -3.30
N GLU A 280 5.50 26.90 -4.46
CA GLU A 280 6.25 28.07 -4.95
C GLU A 280 5.39 29.34 -5.05
N ASP A 281 4.14 29.22 -5.51
CA ASP A 281 3.21 30.36 -5.67
C ASP A 281 2.86 31.01 -4.32
N CYS A 282 2.74 30.20 -3.26
CA CYS A 282 2.52 30.67 -1.89
C CYS A 282 3.79 31.24 -1.28
N ALA A 283 4.93 30.59 -1.47
CA ALA A 283 6.22 31.06 -0.98
C ALA A 283 6.63 32.41 -1.59
N ALA A 284 6.21 32.71 -2.81
CA ALA A 284 6.45 33.99 -3.46
C ALA A 284 5.63 35.16 -2.86
N ARG A 285 4.62 34.90 -2.01
CA ARG A 285 3.74 35.93 -1.45
C ARG A 285 4.16 36.32 -0.03
N PRO A 286 4.57 37.59 0.22
CA PRO A 286 5.06 38.01 1.54
C PRO A 286 4.06 37.82 2.69
N THR A 287 2.76 38.05 2.45
CA THR A 287 1.73 37.88 3.49
C THR A 287 1.56 36.40 3.89
N VAL A 288 1.61 35.50 2.91
CA VAL A 288 1.52 34.06 3.13
C VAL A 288 2.76 33.55 3.86
N MET A 289 3.95 34.02 3.46
CA MET A 289 5.20 33.71 4.15
C MET A 289 5.18 34.17 5.62
N ALA A 290 4.76 35.41 5.90
CA ALA A 290 4.67 35.91 7.27
C ALA A 290 3.69 35.09 8.13
N MET A 291 2.57 34.64 7.55
CA MET A 291 1.63 33.74 8.21
C MET A 291 2.25 32.36 8.45
N ALA A 292 2.95 31.81 7.46
CA ALA A 292 3.65 30.53 7.58
C ALA A 292 4.71 30.58 8.68
N ASP A 293 5.57 31.60 8.71
CA ASP A 293 6.57 31.76 9.78
C ASP A 293 5.92 31.80 11.17
N GLY A 294 4.78 32.49 11.30
CA GLY A 294 3.99 32.51 12.53
C GLY A 294 3.47 31.12 12.92
N PHE A 295 2.99 30.33 11.96
CA PHE A 295 2.57 28.96 12.25
C PHE A 295 3.75 28.07 12.61
N ALA A 296 4.87 28.14 11.88
CA ALA A 296 6.06 27.35 12.15
C ALA A 296 6.56 27.54 13.59
N GLU A 297 6.54 28.78 14.11
CA GLU A 297 6.91 29.07 15.48
C GLU A 297 5.95 28.43 16.50
N ARG A 298 4.65 28.41 16.21
CA ARG A 298 3.64 27.75 17.06
C ARG A 298 3.70 26.22 16.97
N LEU A 299 4.07 25.69 15.80
CA LEU A 299 4.15 24.24 15.55
C LEU A 299 5.24 23.54 16.35
N LYS A 300 6.36 24.22 16.64
CA LYS A 300 7.47 23.68 17.45
C LYS A 300 7.00 23.09 18.79
N GLN A 301 5.82 23.49 19.28
CA GLN A 301 5.32 23.10 20.57
C GLN A 301 4.33 21.92 20.55
N ARG A 302 3.72 21.55 19.39
CA ARG A 302 2.50 20.69 19.38
C ARG A 302 2.23 19.83 18.13
N ALA A 303 3.21 19.55 17.28
CA ALA A 303 2.98 18.66 16.12
C ALA A 303 2.90 17.18 16.54
N ASP A 304 1.87 16.44 16.11
CA ASP A 304 1.84 14.98 16.24
C ASP A 304 2.72 14.36 15.16
N ILE A 305 3.71 13.59 15.58
CA ILE A 305 4.72 12.99 14.69
C ILE A 305 4.15 11.99 13.69
N HIS A 306 3.05 11.30 14.01
CA HIS A 306 2.43 10.36 13.07
C HIS A 306 1.65 11.08 11.98
N PHE A 307 1.02 12.21 12.30
CA PHE A 307 0.27 13.00 11.34
C PHE A 307 1.11 14.07 10.65
N ASN A 308 2.31 14.39 11.15
CA ASN A 308 3.17 15.48 10.67
C ASN A 308 2.45 16.85 10.63
N ARG A 309 1.48 17.02 11.53
CA ARG A 309 0.71 18.25 11.75
C ARG A 309 0.17 18.25 13.18
N PRO A 310 -0.25 19.40 13.74
CA PRO A 310 -1.05 19.40 14.94
C PRO A 310 -2.41 18.78 14.68
N LEU A 311 -3.00 18.31 15.76
CA LEU A 311 -4.36 17.80 15.80
C LEU A 311 -5.26 18.85 16.43
N ASP A 312 -6.49 18.96 15.93
CA ASP A 312 -7.51 19.73 16.65
C ASP A 312 -7.92 19.01 17.95
N SER A 313 -8.54 19.71 18.90
CA SER A 313 -8.84 19.16 20.22
C SER A 313 -9.75 17.92 20.16
N LYS A 314 -10.56 17.76 19.10
CA LYS A 314 -11.41 16.59 18.91
C LYS A 314 -10.58 15.43 18.34
N GLU A 315 -9.77 15.69 17.32
CA GLU A 315 -8.81 14.73 16.75
C GLU A 315 -7.82 14.25 17.81
N GLU A 316 -7.24 15.14 18.60
CA GLU A 316 -6.27 14.81 19.64
C GLU A 316 -6.88 13.86 20.68
N ARG A 317 -8.11 14.15 21.11
CA ARG A 317 -8.87 13.28 22.03
C ARG A 317 -9.13 11.91 21.41
N ASP A 318 -9.67 11.89 20.19
CA ASP A 318 -9.98 10.66 19.47
C ASP A 318 -8.72 9.81 19.25
N VAL A 319 -7.63 10.40 18.76
CA VAL A 319 -6.33 9.74 18.55
C VAL A 319 -5.79 9.20 19.87
N ARG A 320 -5.79 9.99 20.95
CA ARG A 320 -5.28 9.57 22.26
C ARG A 320 -6.04 8.36 22.80
N GLU A 321 -7.37 8.43 22.78
CA GLU A 321 -8.25 7.34 23.22
C GLU A 321 -7.99 6.06 22.41
N MET A 322 -7.89 6.19 21.09
CA MET A 322 -7.64 5.07 20.21
C MET A 322 -6.26 4.45 20.40
N ARG A 323 -5.22 5.28 20.54
CA ARG A 323 -3.86 4.80 20.83
C ARG A 323 -3.86 4.01 22.13
N LYS A 324 -4.51 4.52 23.17
CA LYS A 324 -4.67 3.85 24.47
C LYS A 324 -5.32 2.47 24.32
N VAL A 325 -6.43 2.38 23.59
CA VAL A 325 -7.12 1.10 23.32
C VAL A 325 -6.18 0.12 22.64
N CYS A 326 -5.51 0.54 21.57
CA CYS A 326 -4.63 -0.35 20.82
C CYS A 326 -3.41 -0.78 21.62
N TYR A 327 -2.82 0.11 22.42
CA TYR A 327 -1.71 -0.24 23.32
C TYR A 327 -2.16 -1.28 24.36
N ASN A 328 -3.33 -1.08 24.98
CA ASN A 328 -3.89 -2.04 25.94
C ASN A 328 -4.19 -3.40 25.28
N SER A 329 -4.80 -3.41 24.09
CA SER A 329 -5.07 -4.65 23.36
C SER A 329 -3.78 -5.38 22.95
N THR A 330 -2.78 -4.63 22.46
CA THR A 330 -1.47 -5.20 22.11
C THR A 330 -0.81 -5.80 23.34
N PHE A 331 -0.80 -5.06 24.46
CA PHE A 331 -0.24 -5.52 25.72
C PHE A 331 -0.93 -6.80 26.24
N ARG A 332 -2.26 -6.84 26.30
CA ARG A 332 -3.02 -8.02 26.75
C ARG A 332 -2.73 -9.28 25.93
N ARG A 333 -2.73 -9.17 24.59
CA ARG A 333 -2.47 -10.33 23.70
C ARG A 333 -1.15 -11.02 23.95
N HIS A 334 -0.14 -10.28 24.40
CA HIS A 334 1.19 -10.84 24.64
C HIS A 334 1.37 -11.38 26.07
N ILE A 335 0.41 -11.14 26.97
CA ILE A 335 0.45 -11.62 28.36
C ILE A 335 -0.51 -12.78 28.58
N GLU A 336 -1.70 -12.71 27.99
CA GLU A 336 -2.73 -13.74 28.10
C GLU A 336 -2.34 -14.95 27.22
N PRO A 337 -1.99 -16.12 27.79
CA PRO A 337 -1.54 -17.28 27.03
C PRO A 337 -2.69 -17.97 26.27
N GLU A 338 -3.93 -17.69 26.65
CA GLU A 338 -5.12 -18.39 26.17
C GLU A 338 -5.62 -17.73 24.86
N GLY A 339 -5.18 -18.28 23.73
CA GLY A 339 -5.75 -17.98 22.41
C GLY A 339 -4.83 -17.24 21.43
N CYS A 340 -3.58 -16.94 21.78
CA CYS A 340 -2.64 -16.35 20.82
C CYS A 340 -1.97 -17.43 19.96
N TYR A 341 -2.24 -17.35 18.65
CA TYR A 341 -1.65 -18.17 17.61
C TYR A 341 -0.11 -18.22 17.71
N ASP A 342 0.44 -19.42 17.52
CA ASP A 342 1.87 -19.73 17.36
C ASP A 342 2.46 -19.17 16.03
N SER A 343 1.73 -18.28 15.34
CA SER A 343 1.98 -17.90 13.94
C SER A 343 2.53 -16.50 13.72
N SER A 344 2.64 -15.64 14.75
CA SER A 344 3.34 -14.37 14.57
C SER A 344 4.85 -14.56 14.76
N GLU A 345 5.62 -14.41 13.68
CA GLU A 345 7.08 -14.28 13.74
C GLU A 345 7.56 -13.11 14.64
N TYR A 346 6.63 -12.30 15.18
CA TYR A 346 6.86 -11.04 15.87
C TYR A 346 6.27 -11.03 17.30
N ARG A 347 6.60 -12.06 18.09
CA ARG A 347 6.25 -12.12 19.52
C ARG A 347 6.90 -10.98 20.31
N LEU A 348 6.15 -9.93 20.64
CA LEU A 348 6.65 -8.78 21.42
C LEU A 348 7.18 -9.20 22.80
N ASP A 349 6.54 -10.17 23.44
CA ASP A 349 6.99 -10.77 24.70
C ASP A 349 8.43 -11.32 24.59
N MET A 350 8.83 -11.87 23.44
CA MET A 350 10.20 -12.31 23.24
C MET A 350 11.21 -11.15 23.24
N PHE A 351 10.83 -9.96 22.77
CA PHE A 351 11.70 -8.79 22.81
C PHE A 351 11.87 -8.23 24.22
N PHE A 352 10.81 -8.26 25.02
CA PHE A 352 10.77 -7.62 26.33
C PHE A 352 11.14 -8.57 27.49
N ASP A 353 10.81 -9.87 27.39
CA ASP A 353 11.02 -10.84 28.47
C ASP A 353 12.36 -11.57 28.36
N ARG A 354 12.73 -12.08 27.18
CA ARG A 354 14.01 -12.80 26.99
C ARG A 354 15.26 -11.91 27.13
N ASN A 355 15.09 -10.59 27.01
CA ASN A 355 16.18 -9.64 27.20
C ASN A 355 16.27 -9.12 28.64
N HIS A 356 15.28 -9.42 29.51
CA HIS A 356 15.33 -8.97 30.90
C HIS A 356 16.45 -9.61 31.72
N GLU A 357 16.79 -10.86 31.42
CA GLU A 357 17.85 -11.58 32.11
C GLU A 357 19.26 -11.24 31.59
N LYS A 358 19.37 -10.51 30.46
CA LYS A 358 20.65 -10.14 29.84
C LYS A 358 21.12 -8.73 30.21
N PHE A 359 20.35 -7.98 30.99
CA PHE A 359 20.58 -6.56 31.32
C PHE A 359 21.85 -6.24 32.12
N ASP A 360 22.49 -7.25 32.70
CA ASP A 360 23.72 -7.09 33.49
C ASP A 360 25.00 -7.11 32.65
N LYS A 361 24.90 -7.39 31.34
CA LYS A 361 26.06 -7.35 30.42
C LYS A 361 26.08 -6.01 29.69
N ALA A 362 27.28 -5.44 29.52
CA ALA A 362 27.47 -4.26 28.67
C ALA A 362 26.96 -4.57 27.26
N GLU A 363 25.91 -3.86 26.84
CA GLU A 363 25.29 -4.04 25.53
C GLU A 363 26.07 -3.21 24.50
N SER A 364 26.36 -3.80 23.34
CA SER A 364 27.00 -3.03 22.28
C SER A 364 26.02 -2.01 21.68
N ALA A 365 26.54 -0.89 21.18
CA ALA A 365 25.74 0.09 20.46
C ALA A 365 24.94 -0.54 19.31
N THR A 366 25.56 -1.49 18.60
CA THR A 366 24.93 -2.24 17.50
C THR A 366 23.72 -3.05 17.97
N ASP A 367 23.82 -3.69 19.14
CA ASP A 367 22.72 -4.50 19.70
C ASP A 367 21.53 -3.62 20.08
N VAL A 368 21.78 -2.45 20.69
CA VAL A 368 20.73 -1.49 21.04
C VAL A 368 20.04 -0.98 19.78
N LYS A 369 20.81 -0.59 18.75
CA LYS A 369 20.24 -0.11 17.47
C LYS A 369 19.38 -1.18 16.81
N LYS A 370 19.85 -2.43 16.77
CA LYS A 370 19.11 -3.56 16.22
C LYS A 370 17.82 -3.80 17.01
N TRP A 371 17.91 -3.82 18.34
CA TRP A 371 16.75 -4.04 19.20
C TRP A 371 15.69 -2.94 19.02
N VAL A 372 16.06 -1.65 19.02
CA VAL A 372 15.12 -0.53 18.81
C VAL A 372 14.41 -0.66 17.46
N ALA A 373 15.16 -1.00 16.41
CA ALA A 373 14.59 -1.19 15.08
C ALA A 373 13.62 -2.38 15.01
N GLU A 374 13.99 -3.54 15.56
CA GLU A 374 13.17 -4.76 15.51
C GLU A 374 11.94 -4.65 16.43
N ALA A 375 12.12 -4.24 17.69
CA ALA A 375 11.03 -4.10 18.65
C ALA A 375 10.05 -3.00 18.22
N GLY A 376 10.54 -1.86 17.74
CA GLY A 376 9.68 -0.79 17.23
C GLY A 376 8.91 -1.18 15.98
N LYS A 377 9.52 -1.93 15.05
CA LYS A 377 8.81 -2.48 13.87
C LYS A 377 7.75 -3.51 14.25
N ALA A 378 8.07 -4.44 15.15
CA ALA A 378 7.13 -5.42 15.66
C ALA A 378 5.94 -4.72 16.33
N LEU A 379 6.20 -3.73 17.17
CA LEU A 379 5.17 -2.95 17.85
C LEU A 379 4.31 -2.16 16.86
N ALA A 380 4.92 -1.50 15.86
CA ALA A 380 4.20 -0.81 14.80
C ALA A 380 3.30 -1.76 14.00
N TYR A 381 3.77 -2.97 13.71
CA TYR A 381 2.99 -4.00 13.03
C TYR A 381 1.78 -4.42 13.87
N GLU A 382 1.99 -4.78 15.14
CA GLU A 382 0.93 -5.19 16.06
C GLU A 382 -0.11 -4.09 16.29
N MET A 383 0.32 -2.84 16.41
CA MET A 383 -0.59 -1.71 16.59
C MET A 383 -1.39 -1.44 15.31
N CYS A 384 -0.76 -1.51 14.14
CA CYS A 384 -1.49 -1.42 12.87
C CYS A 384 -2.47 -2.58 12.68
N PHE A 385 -2.07 -3.79 13.08
CA PHE A 385 -2.90 -4.99 13.01
C PHE A 385 -4.12 -4.85 13.91
N THR A 386 -3.90 -4.37 15.14
CA THR A 386 -4.94 -4.09 16.14
C THR A 386 -5.91 -3.02 15.66
N ALA A 387 -5.42 -1.88 15.15
CA ALA A 387 -6.29 -0.83 14.63
C ALA A 387 -7.05 -1.22 13.35
N ALA A 388 -6.48 -2.08 12.51
CA ALA A 388 -7.17 -2.59 11.31
C ALA A 388 -8.30 -3.57 11.63
N GLY A 389 -8.46 -3.98 12.90
CA GLY A 389 -9.57 -4.81 13.37
C GLY A 389 -9.61 -6.20 12.73
N ARG A 390 -8.51 -6.78 12.23
CA ARG A 390 -8.53 -8.16 11.75
C ARG A 390 -8.69 -9.12 12.94
N ALA A 391 -9.94 -9.44 13.25
CA ALA A 391 -10.32 -10.77 13.69
C ALA A 391 -10.33 -11.68 12.46
N TYR A 392 -9.24 -12.40 12.23
CA TYR A 392 -9.33 -13.69 11.55
C TYR A 392 -9.29 -14.72 12.67
N ASP A 393 -10.46 -15.16 13.12
CA ASP A 393 -10.54 -16.40 13.87
C ASP A 393 -11.88 -17.09 13.64
N GLU A 394 -11.86 -18.30 13.11
CA GLU A 394 -13.05 -19.14 12.91
C GLU A 394 -13.53 -19.75 14.25
N SER A 395 -12.84 -19.50 15.38
CA SER A 395 -13.18 -20.04 16.70
C SER A 395 -13.92 -19.11 17.66
N PHE A 396 -14.10 -17.82 17.36
CA PHE A 396 -15.00 -16.98 18.17
C PHE A 396 -16.42 -17.02 17.60
N PRO A 397 -17.47 -16.99 18.44
CA PRO A 397 -18.84 -16.84 17.96
C PRO A 397 -18.92 -15.61 17.04
N GLU A 398 -19.49 -15.80 15.86
CA GLU A 398 -19.60 -14.81 14.78
C GLU A 398 -20.09 -13.43 15.29
N SER A 399 -20.93 -13.43 16.33
CA SER A 399 -21.43 -12.21 17.00
C SER A 399 -20.38 -11.35 17.71
N TYR A 400 -19.31 -11.94 18.26
CA TYR A 400 -18.25 -11.19 18.96
C TYR A 400 -17.27 -10.55 17.98
N LEU A 401 -16.99 -11.24 16.87
CA LEU A 401 -16.12 -10.74 15.80
C LEU A 401 -16.79 -9.70 14.93
N GLU A 402 -18.09 -9.86 14.68
CA GLU A 402 -18.90 -8.78 14.11
C GLU A 402 -18.81 -7.55 15.00
N THR A 403 -18.95 -7.67 16.33
CA THR A 403 -18.86 -6.51 17.23
C THR A 403 -17.50 -5.80 17.16
N LEU A 404 -16.36 -6.50 17.19
CA LEU A 404 -15.02 -5.86 17.15
C LEU A 404 -14.59 -5.35 15.76
N GLN A 405 -14.89 -6.07 14.67
CA GLN A 405 -14.64 -5.57 13.31
C GLN A 405 -15.56 -4.40 12.97
N TYR A 406 -16.82 -4.48 13.40
CA TYR A 406 -17.80 -3.43 13.22
C TYR A 406 -17.49 -2.23 14.11
N GLU A 407 -17.03 -2.41 15.35
CA GLU A 407 -16.65 -1.31 16.25
C GLU A 407 -15.33 -0.67 15.85
N GLY A 408 -14.26 -1.41 15.54
CA GLY A 408 -12.98 -0.80 15.12
C GLY A 408 -13.10 -0.01 13.81
N LYS A 409 -13.78 -0.60 12.80
CA LYS A 409 -14.11 0.13 11.57
C LYS A 409 -15.14 1.23 11.82
N LYS A 410 -16.23 1.05 12.58
CA LYS A 410 -17.18 2.16 12.89
C LYS A 410 -16.56 3.27 13.75
N PHE A 411 -15.60 2.94 14.61
CA PHE A 411 -14.98 3.91 15.48
C PHE A 411 -13.97 4.76 14.72
N LEU A 412 -13.31 4.21 13.69
CA LEU A 412 -12.54 5.01 12.72
C LEU A 412 -13.41 5.64 11.63
N HIS A 413 -14.49 4.98 11.22
CA HIS A 413 -15.39 5.44 10.17
C HIS A 413 -16.25 6.60 10.71
N GLY A 414 -16.01 7.81 10.18
CA GLY A 414 -16.57 9.06 10.72
C GLY A 414 -15.68 9.74 11.78
N LYS A 415 -14.55 9.12 12.16
CA LYS A 415 -13.45 9.82 12.84
C LYS A 415 -12.38 10.19 11.81
N CYS A 416 -11.87 11.42 11.88
CA CYS A 416 -11.04 12.03 10.83
C CYS A 416 -9.57 11.58 10.85
N VAL A 417 -9.38 10.29 11.11
CA VAL A 417 -8.09 9.66 11.25
C VAL A 417 -8.11 8.46 10.32
N ASP A 418 -7.71 8.67 9.06
CA ASP A 418 -7.62 7.57 8.09
C ASP A 418 -6.57 6.52 8.50
N LYS A 419 -5.56 6.97 9.26
CA LYS A 419 -4.49 6.14 9.83
C LYS A 419 -4.08 6.68 11.19
N LEU A 420 -4.11 5.83 12.22
CA LEU A 420 -3.74 6.20 13.58
C LEU A 420 -2.22 6.31 13.80
N TRP A 421 -1.47 5.54 13.01
CA TRP A 421 -0.02 5.61 12.91
C TRP A 421 0.42 5.62 11.46
N ASP A 422 1.40 6.46 11.16
CA ASP A 422 2.14 6.40 9.91
C ASP A 422 3.33 5.44 10.07
N ARG A 423 3.35 4.40 9.23
CA ARG A 423 4.40 3.36 9.21
C ARG A 423 5.79 3.87 8.80
N ARG A 424 5.86 5.08 8.24
CA ARG A 424 7.11 5.74 7.84
C ARG A 424 7.78 6.46 9.00
N VAL A 425 7.09 6.61 10.13
CA VAL A 425 7.68 7.13 11.37
C VAL A 425 8.74 6.16 11.88
N ALA A 426 9.82 6.72 12.45
CA ALA A 426 10.92 5.94 12.94
C ALA A 426 10.49 4.97 14.07
N PRO A 427 11.02 3.73 14.12
CA PRO A 427 10.57 2.70 15.06
C PRO A 427 10.61 3.11 16.55
N GLU A 428 11.59 3.92 16.95
CA GLU A 428 11.76 4.43 18.31
C GLU A 428 10.59 5.29 18.78
N VAL A 429 9.85 5.92 17.87
CA VAL A 429 8.69 6.75 18.21
C VAL A 429 7.54 5.90 18.71
N PHE A 430 7.32 4.72 18.11
CA PHE A 430 6.33 3.76 18.58
C PHE A 430 6.68 3.27 19.99
N LEU A 431 7.97 2.99 20.23
CA LEU A 431 8.46 2.58 21.55
C LEU A 431 8.29 3.68 22.60
N ARG A 432 8.56 4.95 22.26
CA ARG A 432 8.33 6.09 23.17
C ARG A 432 6.86 6.23 23.54
N GLY A 433 5.96 6.24 22.55
CA GLY A 433 4.52 6.35 22.80
C GLY A 433 3.98 5.18 23.63
N PHE A 434 4.53 3.97 23.44
CA PHE A 434 4.15 2.83 24.26
C PHE A 434 4.72 2.91 25.69
N ALA A 435 5.97 3.35 25.86
CA ALA A 435 6.54 3.58 27.18
C ALA A 435 5.80 4.67 27.98
N GLU A 436 5.37 5.74 27.32
CA GLU A 436 4.50 6.75 27.93
C GLU A 436 3.19 6.12 28.41
N HIS A 437 2.51 5.36 27.53
CA HIS A 437 1.28 4.63 27.87
C HIS A 437 1.45 3.67 29.06
N LEU A 438 2.53 2.89 29.10
CA LEU A 438 2.84 2.00 30.22
C LEU A 438 3.16 2.77 31.52
N GLY A 439 3.75 3.96 31.40
CA GLY A 439 4.15 4.81 32.53
C GLY A 439 3.02 5.59 33.18
N ASP A 440 2.01 5.98 32.41
CA ASP A 440 0.89 6.81 32.86
C ASP A 440 -0.12 6.06 33.75
N GLY A 441 0.11 4.77 33.99
CA GLY A 441 -0.81 3.93 34.75
C GLY A 441 -2.08 3.56 33.97
N SER A 442 -2.14 3.83 32.66
CA SER A 442 -3.25 3.43 31.79
C SER A 442 -3.50 1.92 31.77
N VAL A 443 -2.49 1.12 32.11
CA VAL A 443 -2.58 -0.34 32.27
C VAL A 443 -3.26 -0.73 33.60
N ARG A 444 -3.26 0.15 34.61
CA ARG A 444 -3.91 -0.14 35.92
C ARG A 444 -5.44 -0.22 35.82
N GLU A 445 -6.01 0.36 34.77
CA GLU A 445 -7.43 0.20 34.42
C GLU A 445 -7.80 -1.24 34.07
N LEU A 446 -6.82 -2.14 33.96
CA LEU A 446 -7.02 -3.57 33.77
C LEU A 446 -7.24 -4.36 35.07
N GLU A 447 -7.15 -3.70 36.23
CA GLU A 447 -7.44 -4.26 37.56
C GLU A 447 -6.69 -5.58 37.89
N ASN A 448 -5.49 -5.77 37.32
CA ASN A 448 -4.69 -6.98 37.51
C ASN A 448 -3.25 -6.65 37.97
N ALA A 449 -2.90 -7.06 39.19
CA ALA A 449 -1.59 -6.81 39.80
C ALA A 449 -0.43 -7.50 39.06
N GLU A 450 -0.68 -8.56 38.28
CA GLU A 450 0.31 -9.16 37.41
C GLU A 450 0.60 -8.28 36.19
N TYR A 451 -0.42 -7.64 35.63
CA TYR A 451 -0.26 -6.74 34.48
C TYR A 451 0.57 -5.51 34.86
N ASP A 452 0.37 -4.97 36.06
CA ASP A 452 1.20 -3.87 36.57
C ASP A 452 2.67 -4.27 36.70
N ARG A 453 2.96 -5.49 37.17
CA ARG A 453 4.32 -6.00 37.29
C ARG A 453 4.98 -6.17 35.91
N ILE A 454 4.27 -6.74 34.95
CA ILE A 454 4.78 -6.93 33.58
C ILE A 454 4.96 -5.58 32.88
N ALA A 455 4.00 -4.65 33.01
CA ALA A 455 4.09 -3.31 32.44
C ALA A 455 5.29 -2.54 32.99
N ALA A 456 5.51 -2.57 34.31
CA ALA A 456 6.67 -1.93 34.93
C ALA A 456 8.00 -2.54 34.43
N ARG A 457 8.04 -3.86 34.24
CA ARG A 457 9.19 -4.57 33.66
C ARG A 457 9.47 -4.11 32.23
N TRP A 458 8.46 -4.12 31.36
CA TRP A 458 8.58 -3.71 29.95
C TRP A 458 8.96 -2.23 29.83
N LEU A 459 8.37 -1.37 30.66
CA LEU A 459 8.68 0.06 30.70
C LEU A 459 10.16 0.32 31.03
N SER A 460 10.71 -0.40 32.01
CA SER A 460 12.12 -0.32 32.38
C SER A 460 13.05 -0.68 31.20
N VAL A 461 12.73 -1.77 30.50
CA VAL A 461 13.45 -2.22 29.29
C VAL A 461 13.45 -1.13 28.23
N ILE A 462 12.26 -0.65 27.88
CA ILE A 462 12.09 0.30 26.78
C ILE A 462 12.81 1.62 27.08
N ARG A 463 12.63 2.18 28.29
CA ARG A 463 13.28 3.44 28.68
C ARG A 463 14.80 3.34 28.62
N ARG A 464 15.39 2.31 29.23
CA ARG A 464 16.86 2.14 29.23
C ARG A 464 17.42 2.02 27.81
N ARG A 465 16.76 1.27 26.92
CA ARG A 465 17.20 1.12 25.53
C ARG A 465 17.07 2.41 24.72
N LEU A 466 16.00 3.18 24.97
CA LEU A 466 15.82 4.49 24.35
C LEU A 466 16.83 5.53 24.86
N GLU A 467 17.19 5.49 26.15
CA GLU A 467 18.24 6.36 26.72
C GLU A 467 19.60 6.09 26.07
N ILE A 468 19.98 4.81 25.91
CA ILE A 468 21.22 4.46 25.21
C ILE A 468 21.15 4.86 23.74
N TRP A 469 20.01 4.62 23.09
CA TRP A 469 19.78 5.07 21.71
C TRP A 469 19.99 6.58 21.55
N ASP A 470 19.42 7.38 22.45
CA ASP A 470 19.55 8.85 22.43
C ASP A 470 20.99 9.31 22.65
N ALA A 471 21.71 8.69 23.58
CA ALA A 471 23.14 8.93 23.77
C ALA A 471 23.95 8.65 22.49
N LEU A 472 23.66 7.53 21.81
CA LEU A 472 24.34 7.16 20.57
C LEU A 472 24.06 8.13 19.41
N GLN A 473 22.84 8.68 19.31
CA GLN A 473 22.51 9.67 18.29
C GLN A 473 23.25 10.99 18.55
N ASN A 474 23.29 11.43 19.82
CA ASN A 474 23.99 12.65 20.22
C ASN A 474 25.52 12.54 20.06
N ASP A 475 26.10 11.38 20.38
CA ASP A 475 27.54 11.13 20.21
C ASP A 475 27.95 11.05 18.73
N SER A 476 27.09 10.49 17.87
CA SER A 476 27.33 10.49 16.42
C SER A 476 27.32 11.90 15.84
N PHE A 477 26.43 12.77 16.35
CA PHE A 477 26.38 14.17 15.97
C PHE A 477 27.60 14.94 16.46
N ALA A 478 28.08 14.68 17.68
CA ALA A 478 29.30 15.28 18.20
C ALA A 478 30.56 14.82 17.43
N GLY A 479 30.61 13.57 17.00
CA GLY A 479 31.69 13.02 16.18
C GLY A 479 31.75 13.63 14.77
N ASP A 480 30.61 13.78 14.11
CA ASP A 480 30.52 14.38 12.77
C ASP A 480 30.76 15.91 12.81
N VAL A 481 30.24 16.63 13.80
CA VAL A 481 30.52 18.06 14.00
C VAL A 481 31.99 18.29 14.38
N MET A 482 32.63 17.42 15.15
CA MET A 482 34.08 17.52 15.40
C MET A 482 34.90 17.19 14.16
N LYS A 483 34.48 16.24 13.33
CA LYS A 483 35.17 15.89 12.09
C LYS A 483 35.06 17.00 11.05
N GLU A 484 33.89 17.61 10.92
CA GLU A 484 33.66 18.77 10.06
C GLU A 484 34.45 20.01 10.55
N ASN A 485 34.53 20.22 11.87
CA ASN A 485 35.38 21.26 12.47
C ASN A 485 36.89 20.96 12.34
N LEU A 486 37.30 19.69 12.34
CA LEU A 486 38.69 19.28 12.08
C LEU A 486 39.05 19.48 10.60
N GLU A 487 38.14 19.18 9.68
CA GLU A 487 38.33 19.40 8.24
C GLU A 487 38.37 20.91 7.93
N LEU A 488 37.51 21.72 8.54
CA LEU A 488 37.58 23.19 8.49
C LEU A 488 38.89 23.74 9.09
N SER A 489 39.35 23.18 10.21
CA SER A 489 40.62 23.59 10.84
C SER A 489 41.86 23.19 10.01
N ASN A 490 41.84 22.02 9.37
CA ASN A 490 42.91 21.57 8.48
C ASN A 490 42.92 22.34 7.15
N THR A 491 41.76 22.80 6.69
CA THR A 491 41.65 23.69 5.51
C THR A 491 42.16 25.10 5.82
N LEU A 492 41.95 25.58 7.05
CA LEU A 492 42.50 26.87 7.51
C LEU A 492 44.01 26.82 7.83
N GLN A 493 44.54 25.67 8.26
CA GLN A 493 45.98 25.49 8.48
C GLN A 493 46.78 25.23 7.21
N SER A 494 46.18 24.65 6.16
CA SER A 494 46.85 24.47 4.85
C SER A 494 46.90 25.73 3.99
N GLY A 495 46.22 26.82 4.40
CA GLY A 495 46.27 28.13 3.76
C GLY A 495 47.39 29.06 4.24
N ALA A 496 48.15 28.69 5.28
CA ALA A 496 49.20 29.52 5.86
C ALA A 496 50.52 28.76 5.97
N GLY A 497 51.47 29.07 5.08
CA GLY A 497 52.89 28.91 5.39
C GLY A 497 53.72 28.13 4.38
N THR A 498 54.15 28.83 3.35
CA THR A 498 55.39 28.57 2.61
C THR A 498 56.63 28.55 3.51
N LYS A 499 57.57 27.62 3.20
CA LYS A 499 59.04 27.65 3.39
C LYS A 499 59.62 27.77 4.81
N GLU A 500 60.37 26.76 5.27
CA GLU A 500 61.85 26.77 5.30
C GLU A 500 62.43 25.43 5.82
N GLU A 501 63.67 25.19 5.41
CA GLU A 501 64.48 23.98 5.57
C GLU A 501 65.01 23.75 7.00
N SER A 502 65.36 22.50 7.33
CA SER A 502 66.74 22.10 7.68
C SER A 502 66.86 20.97 8.73
N SER A 503 67.47 19.86 8.27
CA SER A 503 68.52 19.06 8.93
C SER A 503 68.26 18.04 10.07
N ARG A 504 68.55 16.78 9.69
CA ARG A 504 69.48 15.77 10.28
C ARG A 504 69.16 14.93 11.54
N SER A 505 69.24 13.61 11.27
CA SER A 505 69.74 12.46 12.08
C SER A 505 68.84 11.99 13.22
N SER A 506 68.65 10.71 13.56
CA SER A 506 69.30 9.40 13.31
C SER A 506 68.28 8.34 13.78
N GLY A 507 67.94 7.25 13.08
CA GLY A 507 68.73 6.01 12.94
C GLY A 507 68.30 4.90 13.93
N SER A 508 67.51 3.90 13.49
CA SER A 508 67.54 2.45 13.84
C SER A 508 66.23 1.77 13.39
N LYS A 509 66.25 0.94 12.34
CA LYS A 509 66.49 -0.53 12.26
C LYS A 509 65.25 -1.41 12.53
N LEU A 510 64.82 -2.05 11.43
CA LEU A 510 64.40 -3.47 11.27
C LEU A 510 63.04 -3.92 11.84
N SER A 511 62.11 -4.28 10.95
CA SER A 511 61.80 -5.70 10.69
C SER A 511 61.03 -5.89 9.38
N ARG A 512 61.33 -7.01 8.73
CA ARG A 512 60.93 -7.50 7.40
C ARG A 512 59.82 -8.54 7.56
N LYS A 513 58.85 -8.57 6.63
CA LYS A 513 58.21 -9.75 5.98
C LYS A 513 57.13 -9.19 5.02
N ARG A 514 57.27 -9.22 3.68
CA ARG A 514 57.03 -10.33 2.69
C ARG A 514 55.72 -11.08 2.98
N GLY A 515 54.77 -11.32 2.08
CA GLY A 515 54.51 -11.14 0.63
C GLY A 515 53.03 -11.58 0.45
N SER A 516 52.25 -11.25 -0.58
CA SER A 516 52.28 -11.59 -2.02
C SER A 516 51.12 -10.81 -2.67
N GLU A 517 51.27 -9.98 -3.71
CA GLU A 517 51.38 -10.33 -5.15
C GLU A 517 50.49 -11.47 -5.62
N VAL A 518 49.33 -11.11 -6.20
CA VAL A 518 48.80 -11.70 -7.44
C VAL A 518 48.16 -10.57 -8.26
N ASP A 519 48.62 -10.45 -9.51
CA ASP A 519 48.23 -9.45 -10.51
C ASP A 519 46.93 -9.80 -11.27
N PRO A 520 46.36 -8.85 -12.04
CA PRO A 520 45.04 -8.90 -12.64
C PRO A 520 45.03 -9.24 -14.14
N LEU A 521 43.91 -9.81 -14.62
CA LEU A 521 43.47 -9.87 -16.03
C LEU A 521 41.93 -9.75 -15.99
N SER A 522 41.29 -8.65 -16.39
CA SER A 522 41.05 -8.11 -17.75
C SER A 522 40.15 -8.98 -18.62
N ASP A 523 38.92 -8.49 -18.87
CA ASP A 523 38.12 -8.52 -20.11
C ASP A 523 36.76 -7.86 -19.77
N ILE A 524 36.49 -6.60 -20.13
CA ILE A 524 35.98 -6.10 -21.43
C ILE A 524 34.76 -6.89 -21.93
N VAL A 525 33.58 -6.26 -21.91
CA VAL A 525 32.74 -5.88 -23.08
C VAL A 525 31.47 -5.14 -22.58
N ASP A 526 31.35 -3.87 -23.01
CA ASP A 526 30.18 -3.05 -23.40
C ASP A 526 28.79 -3.27 -22.75
N GLY A 527 28.05 -2.25 -22.30
CA GLY A 527 27.99 -0.86 -22.78
C GLY A 527 26.66 -0.60 -23.50
N ALA A 528 25.57 -0.36 -22.75
CA ALA A 528 24.29 0.10 -23.30
C ALA A 528 23.79 1.34 -22.55
N VAL A 529 24.15 2.50 -23.09
CA VAL A 529 23.68 3.83 -22.72
C VAL A 529 22.28 4.02 -23.32
N LEU A 530 21.26 4.14 -22.46
CA LEU A 530 19.92 4.58 -22.86
C LEU A 530 19.96 6.07 -23.20
N LYS A 531 19.85 6.38 -24.50
CA LYS A 531 19.65 7.73 -25.03
C LYS A 531 18.23 8.23 -24.71
N LYS A 532 18.16 9.44 -24.14
CA LYS A 532 16.96 10.28 -24.07
C LYS A 532 16.38 10.52 -25.48
N PRO A 533 15.05 10.53 -25.66
CA PRO A 533 14.45 11.01 -26.90
C PRO A 533 14.56 12.53 -27.00
N ARG A 534 14.88 12.96 -28.22
CA ARG A 534 15.07 14.34 -28.68
C ARG A 534 13.69 14.94 -28.98
N ASN A 535 13.41 16.11 -28.42
CA ASN A 535 12.30 16.97 -28.85
C ASN A 535 12.53 17.41 -30.30
N THR A 536 11.56 17.16 -31.17
CA THR A 536 11.41 17.84 -32.45
C THR A 536 10.17 18.71 -32.37
N SER A 537 10.43 20.01 -32.23
CA SER A 537 9.52 21.08 -32.61
C SER A 537 9.48 21.14 -34.14
N ASP A 538 8.32 20.86 -34.74
CA ASP A 538 8.03 21.30 -36.10
C ASP A 538 7.09 22.51 -36.04
N SER A 539 7.59 23.57 -36.64
CA SER A 539 6.92 24.82 -36.96
C SER A 539 6.48 24.77 -38.42
N ASN A 540 5.25 25.24 -38.67
CA ASN A 540 4.75 25.85 -39.92
C ASN A 540 4.84 25.04 -41.23
N GLU A 541 3.70 24.52 -41.70
CA GLU A 541 2.90 25.12 -42.79
C GLU A 541 1.48 24.54 -42.79
#